data_AF-A0A6A5WSY0-F1
#
_entry.id   AF-A0A6A5WSY0-F1
#
_cell.length_a   1.000
_cell.length_b   1.000
_cell.length_c   1.000
_cell.angle_alpha   90.00
_cell.angle_beta   90.00
_cell.angle_gamma   90.00
#
_symmetry.space_group_name_H-M   'P 1'
#
loop_
_entity.id
_entity.type
_entity.pdbx_description
1 polymer ?
#
loop_
_entity_poly.entity_id
_entity_poly.type
_entity_poly.pdbx_seq_one_letter_code
_entity_poly.pdbx_strand_id
1 'polypeptide(L)'
;MEAEALRYLIHHIVLPPKLPQEDDWSISNERALLNLTLQAFRDFCNTLGVEHAEAAQQIEAVVNTIKNLIYCSNDGCISEIGLAESIRRLAASQLSGTIPLRVNEQNAGIIISRSDTDIVFEVFELAPLNAIVMSTPGRLA
;
A
#
# COMPACT_ATOMS: atom_id res chain seq x y z
N MET A 1 -5.53 -6.71 -19.96
CA MET A 1 -4.30 -6.62 -19.14
C MET A 1 -3.12 -6.81 -20.08
N GLU A 2 -2.13 -5.92 -20.03
CA GLU A 2 -0.95 -5.99 -20.90
C GLU A 2 -0.02 -7.14 -20.48
N ALA A 3 0.80 -7.65 -21.40
CA ALA A 3 1.67 -8.79 -21.15
C ALA A 3 2.70 -8.51 -20.04
N GLU A 4 3.20 -7.27 -19.98
CA GLU A 4 4.15 -6.84 -18.95
C GLU A 4 3.52 -6.81 -17.56
N ALA A 5 2.32 -6.22 -17.45
CA ALA A 5 1.56 -6.19 -16.20
C ALA A 5 1.23 -7.60 -15.71
N LEU A 6 0.86 -8.52 -16.61
CA LEU A 6 0.61 -9.92 -16.23
C LEU A 6 1.88 -10.60 -15.70
N ARG A 7 3.03 -10.38 -16.35
CA ARG A 7 4.31 -10.92 -15.91
C ARG A 7 4.70 -10.38 -14.53
N TYR A 8 4.54 -9.08 -14.30
CA TYR A 8 4.74 -8.45 -13.00
C TYR A 8 3.84 -9.09 -11.93
N LEU A 9 2.55 -9.27 -12.20
CA LEU A 9 1.63 -9.93 -11.27
C LEU A 9 2.07 -11.37 -10.93
N ILE A 10 2.55 -12.13 -11.92
CA ILE A 10 3.09 -13.48 -11.66
C ILE A 10 4.30 -13.41 -10.73
N HIS A 11 5.24 -12.50 -10.97
CA HIS A 11 6.41 -12.33 -10.11
C HIS A 11 6.02 -11.99 -8.67
N HIS A 12 5.03 -11.12 -8.47
CA HIS A 12 4.71 -10.55 -7.16
C HIS A 12 3.58 -11.26 -6.40
N ILE A 13 2.81 -12.15 -7.05
CA ILE A 13 1.72 -12.90 -6.41
C ILE A 13 2.01 -14.40 -6.35
N VAL A 14 2.49 -14.99 -7.45
CA VAL A 14 2.74 -16.44 -7.54
C VAL A 14 4.12 -16.79 -6.99
N LEU A 15 5.07 -15.84 -7.03
CA LEU A 15 6.44 -15.98 -6.54
C LEU A 15 7.16 -17.22 -7.14
N PRO A 16 7.31 -17.30 -8.48
CA PRO A 16 7.98 -18.43 -9.11
C PRO A 16 9.45 -18.53 -8.69
N PRO A 17 10.10 -19.71 -8.81
CA PRO A 17 11.48 -19.92 -8.36
C PRO A 17 12.52 -18.96 -8.96
N LYS A 18 12.25 -18.42 -10.16
CA LYS A 18 13.11 -17.42 -10.81
C LYS A 18 12.34 -16.10 -10.88
N LEU A 19 12.67 -15.19 -9.97
CA LEU A 19 12.19 -13.81 -9.98
C LEU A 19 13.13 -12.89 -10.76
N PRO A 20 12.65 -11.70 -11.19
CA PRO A 20 13.52 -10.62 -11.62
C PRO A 20 14.65 -10.42 -10.61
N GLN A 21 15.87 -10.23 -11.11
CA GLN A 21 17.04 -9.95 -10.27
C GLN A 21 17.29 -8.44 -10.13
N GLU A 22 16.43 -7.64 -10.73
CA GLU A 22 16.43 -6.18 -10.73
C GLU A 22 15.03 -5.69 -10.40
N ASP A 23 14.92 -4.40 -10.10
CA ASP A 23 13.63 -3.75 -9.86
C ASP A 23 12.80 -3.71 -11.15
N ASP A 24 11.67 -4.43 -11.18
CA ASP A 24 10.70 -4.43 -12.26
C ASP A 24 9.49 -3.51 -11.97
N TRP A 25 9.61 -2.65 -10.95
CA TRP A 25 8.61 -1.67 -10.58
C TRP A 25 8.38 -0.64 -11.69
N SER A 26 7.10 -0.33 -11.90
CA SER A 26 6.66 0.84 -12.66
C SER A 26 5.31 1.29 -12.13
N ILE A 27 4.96 2.55 -12.36
CA ILE A 27 3.67 3.12 -11.94
C ILE A 27 2.49 2.30 -12.49
N SER A 28 2.57 1.84 -13.74
CA SER A 28 1.53 1.03 -14.37
C SER A 28 1.45 -0.37 -13.75
N ASN A 29 2.58 -1.01 -13.46
CA ASN A 29 2.64 -2.33 -12.82
C ASN A 29 2.11 -2.30 -11.39
N GLU A 30 2.53 -1.33 -10.58
CA GLU A 30 2.03 -1.16 -9.22
C GLU A 30 0.52 -0.89 -9.21
N ARG A 31 0.04 -0.03 -10.13
CA ARG A 31 -1.40 0.22 -10.28
C ARG A 31 -2.17 -1.04 -10.72
N ALA A 32 -1.60 -1.86 -11.59
CA ALA A 32 -2.20 -3.14 -11.99
C ALA A 32 -2.30 -4.10 -10.80
N LEU A 33 -1.26 -4.20 -9.97
CA LEU A 33 -1.24 -5.00 -8.74
C LEU A 33 -2.30 -4.54 -7.74
N LEU A 34 -2.36 -3.24 -7.43
CA LEU A 34 -3.35 -2.70 -6.49
C LEU A 34 -4.80 -2.91 -7.00
N ASN A 35 -5.04 -2.72 -8.30
CA ASN A 35 -6.36 -2.95 -8.89
C ASN A 35 -6.77 -4.42 -8.87
N LEU A 36 -5.85 -5.35 -9.14
CA LEU A 36 -6.13 -6.77 -9.05
C LEU A 36 -6.44 -7.18 -7.61
N THR A 37 -5.65 -6.70 -6.64
CA THR A 37 -5.89 -6.95 -5.22
C THR A 37 -7.25 -6.42 -4.77
N LEU A 38 -7.63 -5.21 -5.20
CA LEU A 38 -8.97 -4.65 -4.94
C LEU A 38 -10.07 -5.51 -5.53
N GLN A 39 -9.89 -6.01 -6.76
CA GLN A 39 -10.87 -6.88 -7.40
C GLN A 39 -10.98 -8.21 -6.64
N ALA A 40 -9.86 -8.84 -6.29
CA ALA A 40 -9.83 -10.09 -5.55
C ALA A 40 -10.55 -9.99 -4.20
N PHE A 41 -10.36 -8.91 -3.44
CA PHE A 41 -11.09 -8.70 -2.19
C PHE A 41 -12.60 -8.52 -2.39
N ARG A 42 -13.02 -7.82 -3.45
CA ARG A 42 -14.44 -7.67 -3.78
C ARG A 42 -15.07 -9.01 -4.18
N ASP A 43 -14.38 -9.76 -5.03
CA ASP A 43 -14.83 -11.08 -5.46
C ASP A 43 -14.92 -12.03 -4.26
N PHE A 44 -13.94 -12.00 -3.36
CA PHE A 44 -13.97 -12.76 -2.12
C PHE A 44 -15.15 -12.36 -1.22
N CYS A 45 -15.39 -11.06 -1.01
CA CYS A 45 -16.56 -10.59 -0.26
C CYS A 45 -17.89 -11.12 -0.83
N ASN A 46 -18.03 -11.17 -2.16
CA ASN A 46 -19.24 -11.66 -2.80
C ASN A 46 -19.47 -13.16 -2.59
N THR A 47 -18.45 -13.92 -2.20
CA THR A 47 -18.58 -15.35 -1.87
C THR A 47 -18.97 -15.60 -0.42
N LEU A 48 -18.91 -14.58 0.44
CA LEU A 48 -19.21 -14.72 1.86
C LEU A 48 -20.72 -14.78 2.09
N GLY A 49 -21.16 -15.80 2.83
CA GLY A 49 -22.51 -15.89 3.36
C GLY A 49 -22.77 -14.90 4.50
N VAL A 50 -24.04 -14.75 4.88
CA VAL A 50 -24.48 -13.81 5.93
C VAL A 50 -23.87 -14.15 7.29
N GLU A 51 -23.53 -15.42 7.51
CA GLU A 51 -22.82 -15.93 8.68
C GLU A 51 -21.41 -15.34 8.86
N HIS A 52 -20.85 -14.70 7.84
CA HIS A 52 -19.51 -14.11 7.83
C HIS A 52 -19.53 -12.57 7.75
N ALA A 53 -20.58 -11.92 8.28
CA ALA A 53 -20.74 -10.47 8.25
C ALA A 53 -19.54 -9.70 8.85
N GLU A 54 -18.93 -10.19 9.93
CA GLU A 54 -17.74 -9.57 10.52
C GLU A 54 -16.53 -9.61 9.57
N ALA A 55 -16.29 -10.76 8.92
CA ALA A 55 -15.23 -10.89 7.94
C ALA A 55 -15.47 -9.96 6.74
N ALA A 56 -16.72 -9.84 6.28
CA ALA A 56 -17.07 -8.90 5.21
C ALA A 56 -16.75 -7.44 5.58
N GLN A 57 -17.04 -7.04 6.83
CA GLN A 57 -16.71 -5.70 7.33
C GLN A 57 -15.18 -5.47 7.40
N GLN A 58 -14.42 -6.47 7.85
CA GLN A 58 -12.95 -6.39 7.88
C GLN A 58 -12.37 -6.23 6.47
N ILE A 59 -12.87 -7.00 5.50
CA ILE A 59 -12.43 -6.89 4.10
C ILE A 59 -12.80 -5.53 3.52
N GLU A 60 -13.98 -4.99 3.85
CA GLU A 60 -14.36 -3.64 3.43
C GLU A 60 -13.38 -2.58 3.96
N ALA A 61 -12.93 -2.71 5.22
CA ALA A 61 -11.90 -1.84 5.78
C ALA A 61 -10.57 -1.94 5.02
N VAL A 62 -10.15 -3.15 4.62
CA VAL A 62 -8.96 -3.37 3.77
C VAL A 62 -9.13 -2.73 2.39
N VAL A 63 -10.28 -2.93 1.75
CA VAL A 63 -10.60 -2.33 0.44
C VAL A 63 -10.53 -0.81 0.51
N ASN A 64 -11.06 -0.20 1.57
CA ASN A 64 -11.00 1.25 1.75
C ASN A 64 -9.57 1.73 2.02
N THR A 65 -8.78 0.97 2.78
CA THR A 65 -7.35 1.25 3.01
C THR A 65 -6.55 1.28 1.70
N ILE A 66 -6.77 0.30 0.80
CA ILE A 66 -6.10 0.28 -0.52
C ILE A 66 -6.57 1.45 -1.40
N LYS A 67 -7.87 1.80 -1.36
CA LYS A 67 -8.38 2.99 -2.08
C LYS A 67 -7.73 4.27 -1.57
N ASN A 68 -7.54 4.40 -0.26
CA ASN A 68 -6.90 5.56 0.34
C ASN A 68 -5.42 5.65 -0.10
N LEU A 69 -4.69 4.53 -0.16
CA LEU A 69 -3.34 4.48 -0.72
C LEU A 69 -3.30 4.99 -2.17
N ILE A 70 -4.21 4.51 -3.02
CA ILE A 70 -4.29 4.95 -4.42
C ILE A 70 -4.62 6.44 -4.51
N TYR A 71 -5.57 6.92 -3.69
CA TYR A 71 -5.99 8.32 -3.68
C TYR A 71 -4.88 9.27 -3.19
N CYS A 72 -4.07 8.82 -2.23
CA CYS A 72 -2.92 9.55 -1.72
C CYS A 72 -1.66 9.39 -2.57
N SER A 73 -1.72 8.68 -3.71
CA SER A 73 -0.62 8.50 -4.64
C SER A 73 -0.83 9.31 -5.93
N ASN A 74 0.21 9.97 -6.41
CA ASN A 74 0.26 10.64 -7.71
C ASN A 74 1.56 10.24 -8.42
N ASP A 75 1.44 9.43 -9.48
CA ASP A 75 2.56 8.96 -10.30
C ASP A 75 3.76 8.39 -9.51
N GLY A 76 3.45 7.56 -8.50
CA GLY A 76 4.46 6.93 -7.65
C GLY A 76 4.92 7.79 -6.47
N CYS A 77 4.55 9.07 -6.43
CA CYS A 77 4.82 9.99 -5.33
C CYS A 77 3.59 10.13 -4.42
N ILE A 78 3.76 10.76 -3.26
CA ILE A 78 2.65 11.13 -2.36
C ILE A 78 1.95 12.37 -2.91
N SER A 79 0.63 12.29 -3.08
CA SER A 79 -0.24 13.40 -3.46
C SER A 79 -0.47 14.31 -2.26
N GLU A 80 0.06 15.54 -2.29
CA GLU A 80 -0.17 16.53 -1.22
C GLU A 80 -1.67 16.80 -1.01
N ILE A 81 -2.40 17.05 -2.10
CA ILE A 81 -3.84 17.33 -2.07
C ILE A 81 -4.60 16.10 -1.55
N GLY A 82 -4.28 14.91 -2.07
CA GLY A 82 -4.93 13.67 -1.68
C GLY A 82 -4.67 13.34 -0.21
N LEU A 83 -3.44 13.53 0.27
CA LEU A 83 -3.08 13.32 1.67
C LEU A 83 -3.78 14.32 2.60
N ALA A 84 -3.76 15.61 2.27
CA ALA A 84 -4.41 16.65 3.07
C ALA A 84 -5.92 16.43 3.19
N GLU A 85 -6.58 16.02 2.10
CA GLU A 85 -8.00 15.65 2.12
C GLU A 85 -8.26 14.39 2.96
N SER A 86 -7.47 13.34 2.77
CA SER A 86 -7.61 12.10 3.54
C SER A 86 -7.42 12.33 5.04
N ILE A 87 -6.41 13.11 5.46
CA ILE A 87 -6.19 13.48 6.86
C ILE A 87 -7.38 14.28 7.41
N ARG A 88 -7.92 15.25 6.66
CA ARG A 88 -9.11 16.01 7.08
C ARG A 88 -10.32 15.11 7.28
N ARG A 89 -10.57 14.18 6.35
CA ARG A 89 -11.66 13.21 6.45
C ARG A 89 -11.46 12.22 7.60
N LEU A 90 -10.22 11.79 7.84
CA LEU A 90 -9.87 10.94 8.99
C LEU A 90 -10.11 11.69 10.32
N ALA A 91 -9.70 12.96 10.39
CA ALA A 91 -9.92 13.85 11.54
C ALA A 91 -11.41 14.14 11.80
N ALA A 92 -12.27 14.04 10.78
CA ALA A 92 -13.71 14.21 10.89
C ALA A 92 -14.47 12.87 11.11
N SER A 93 -13.78 11.74 11.24
CA SER A 93 -14.38 10.40 11.28
C SER A 93 -15.23 10.07 10.04
N GLN A 94 -14.84 10.60 8.88
CA GLN A 94 -15.50 10.45 7.58
C GLN A 94 -14.66 9.61 6.59
N LEU A 95 -13.60 8.97 7.08
CA LEU A 95 -12.74 8.07 6.32
C LEU A 95 -12.83 6.67 6.91
N SER A 96 -13.15 5.69 6.07
CA SER A 96 -13.08 4.27 6.44
C SER A 96 -11.69 3.72 6.11
N GLY A 97 -11.20 2.79 6.95
CA GLY A 97 -9.85 2.23 6.83
C GLY A 97 -8.76 3.20 7.31
N THR A 98 -7.52 2.93 6.92
CA THR A 98 -6.35 3.79 7.25
C THR A 98 -5.82 4.49 6.00
N ILE A 99 -4.83 5.37 6.17
CA ILE A 99 -4.10 6.02 5.08
C ILE A 99 -2.69 5.44 5.05
N PRO A 100 -2.39 4.47 4.16
CA PRO A 100 -1.04 3.99 3.95
C PRO A 100 -0.30 4.96 3.01
N LEU A 101 0.96 5.23 3.32
CA LEU A 101 1.88 5.99 2.49
C LEU A 101 3.16 5.18 2.30
N ARG A 102 3.69 5.24 1.08
CA ARG A 102 5.01 4.70 0.72
C ARG A 102 5.95 5.89 0.47
N VAL A 103 7.05 5.94 1.20
CA VAL A 103 8.13 6.91 1.03
C VAL A 103 9.29 6.19 0.33
N ASN A 104 9.36 6.34 -1.00
CA ASN A 104 10.26 5.53 -1.83
C ASN A 104 11.73 5.77 -1.50
N GLU A 105 12.12 7.04 -1.30
CA GLU A 105 13.49 7.48 -1.11
C GLU A 105 14.10 6.95 0.19
N GLN A 106 13.26 6.66 1.18
CA GLN A 106 13.68 6.14 2.49
C GLN A 106 13.36 4.65 2.64
N ASN A 107 12.79 4.00 1.62
CA ASN A 107 12.25 2.65 1.73
C ASN A 107 11.41 2.46 3.00
N ALA A 108 10.56 3.46 3.26
CA ALA A 108 9.77 3.57 4.48
C ALA A 108 8.28 3.56 4.14
N GLY A 109 7.48 3.08 5.09
CA GLY A 109 6.03 3.18 5.04
C GLY A 109 5.48 3.86 6.28
N ILE A 110 4.36 4.54 6.08
CA ILE A 110 3.62 5.21 7.14
C ILE A 110 2.17 4.74 7.07
N ILE A 111 1.60 4.30 8.18
CA ILE A 111 0.16 4.04 8.31
C ILE A 111 -0.41 5.12 9.22
N ILE A 112 -1.31 5.92 8.68
CA ILE A 112 -2.03 6.95 9.44
C ILE A 112 -3.43 6.41 9.76
N SER A 113 -3.73 6.31 11.05
CA SER A 113 -4.99 5.80 11.56
C SER A 113 -5.59 6.77 12.58
N ARG A 114 -6.87 6.57 12.91
CA ARG A 114 -7.54 7.32 13.97
C ARG A 114 -7.73 6.40 15.17
N SER A 115 -7.36 6.89 16.35
CA SER A 115 -7.64 6.26 17.64
C SER A 115 -8.42 7.25 18.50
N ASP A 116 -9.73 7.04 18.65
CA ASP A 116 -10.64 7.94 19.38
C ASP A 116 -10.59 9.41 18.92
N THR A 117 -9.91 10.27 19.69
CA THR A 117 -9.71 11.69 19.38
C THR A 117 -8.39 11.97 18.67
N ASP A 118 -7.49 11.00 18.63
CA ASP A 118 -6.13 11.17 18.18
C ASP A 118 -5.92 10.60 16.78
N ILE A 119 -4.96 11.18 16.07
CA ILE A 119 -4.42 10.62 14.83
C ILE A 119 -3.09 9.98 15.16
N VAL A 120 -2.97 8.69 14.85
CA VAL A 120 -1.79 7.89 15.10
C VAL A 120 -1.02 7.73 13.80
N PHE A 121 0.29 7.93 13.87
CA PHE A 121 1.23 7.72 12.77
C PHE A 121 2.16 6.57 13.14
N GLU A 122 2.00 5.45 12.46
CA GLU A 122 2.87 4.28 12.61
C GLU A 122 3.88 4.28 11.47
N VAL A 123 5.16 4.41 11.78
CA VAL A 123 6.25 4.52 10.79
C VAL A 123 7.13 3.29 10.84
N PHE A 124 7.46 2.73 9.69
CA PHE A 124 8.40 1.62 9.54
C PHE A 124 9.38 1.91 8.41
N GLU A 125 10.66 1.64 8.64
CA GLU A 125 11.75 1.86 7.69
C GLU A 125 12.55 0.57 7.54
N LEU A 126 12.92 0.23 6.31
CA LEU A 126 13.83 -0.88 6.06
C LEU A 126 15.27 -0.44 6.28
N ALA A 127 16.02 -1.22 7.08
CA ALA A 127 17.42 -0.92 7.32
C ALA A 127 18.21 -0.93 6.00
N PRO A 128 19.10 0.04 5.78
CA PRO A 128 19.94 0.08 4.59
C PRO A 128 20.82 -1.18 4.51
N LEU A 129 21.17 -1.58 3.28
CA LEU A 129 22.03 -2.75 3.06
C LEU A 129 23.36 -2.61 3.81
N ASN A 130 23.76 -3.67 4.51
CA ASN A 130 25.01 -3.72 5.28
C ASN A 130 26.23 -3.26 4.45
N ALA A 131 26.27 -3.55 3.16
CA ALA A 131 27.36 -3.12 2.28
C ALA A 131 27.48 -1.59 2.21
N ILE A 132 26.36 -0.86 2.17
CA ILE A 132 26.33 0.60 2.10
C ILE A 132 26.66 1.22 3.47
N VAL A 133 26.19 0.56 4.55
CA VAL A 133 26.51 0.93 5.95
C VAL A 133 28.00 0.79 6.21
N MET A 134 28.62 -0.26 5.71
CA MET A 134 30.04 -0.56 5.94
C MET A 134 30.98 0.20 4.98
N SER A 135 30.46 0.74 3.87
CA SER A 135 31.25 1.54 2.92
C SER A 135 31.29 3.03 3.23
N THR A 136 30.42 3.51 4.12
CA THR A 136 30.38 4.93 4.51
C THR A 136 31.17 5.16 5.81
N PRO A 137 32.14 6.09 5.84
CA PRO A 137 32.88 6.42 7.08
C PRO A 137 32.02 7.10 8.17
N GLY A 138 30.70 7.21 7.98
CA GLY A 138 29.79 8.02 8.77
C GLY A 138 28.33 7.59 8.60
N ARG A 139 27.39 8.44 9.01
CA ARG A 139 25.94 8.12 8.97
C ARG A 139 25.44 8.09 7.53
N LEU A 140 24.70 7.04 7.17
CA LEU A 140 23.89 7.00 5.96
C LEU A 140 22.83 8.11 6.06
N ALA A 141 22.85 9.02 5.09
CA ALA A 141 21.86 10.06 4.90
C ALA A 141 21.10 9.79 3.61
#